data_AF-A0A935EJD8-F1
#
_entry.id   AF-A0A935EJD8-F1
#
_cell.length_a   1.000
_cell.length_b   1.000
_cell.length_c   1.000
_cell.angle_alpha   90.00
_cell.angle_beta   90.00
_cell.angle_gamma   90.00
#
_symmetry.space_group_name_H-M   'P 1'
#
loop_
_entity.id
_entity.type
_entity.pdbx_description
1 polymer ?
#
loop_
_entity_poly.entity_id
_entity_poly.type
_entity_poly.pdbx_seq_one_letter_code
_entity_poly.pdbx_strand_id
1 'polypeptide(L)'
;MGGMGIPMLCVIGLGLIPFLDREKEGTGEWFGGPGGRKLVKWSVVVGFAASILVEAFAIKFGWLREWFPNIPQLFITFINPGTVLTAIYAAYSIWAVRRYNSTRAGALALFTCFLCGFIVLTVIGTYFRGPNWDFFWSPSDWGGH
;
A
#
# COMPACT_ATOMS: atom_id res chain seq x y z
N MET A 1 -16.19 9.48 -4.68
CA MET A 1 -15.19 9.32 -5.77
C MET A 1 -13.74 9.20 -5.27
N GLY A 2 -13.47 8.91 -3.98
CA GLY A 2 -12.10 8.85 -3.44
C GLY A 2 -11.26 7.61 -3.77
N GLY A 3 -11.84 6.59 -4.41
CA GLY A 3 -11.17 5.30 -4.65
C GLY A 3 -10.52 5.14 -6.04
N MET A 4 -10.68 6.09 -6.96
CA MET A 4 -10.23 5.93 -8.36
C MET A 4 -8.80 6.40 -8.61
N GLY A 5 -8.25 7.25 -7.74
CA GLY A 5 -6.93 7.87 -7.93
C GLY A 5 -5.79 6.84 -7.92
N ILE A 6 -5.75 5.97 -6.91
CA ILE A 6 -4.70 4.95 -6.78
C ILE A 6 -4.74 3.95 -7.96
N PRO A 7 -5.89 3.35 -8.33
CA PRO A 7 -5.96 2.50 -9.52
C PRO A 7 -5.49 3.18 -10.80
N MET A 8 -5.85 4.45 -11.02
CA MET A 8 -5.39 5.22 -12.18
C MET A 8 -3.86 5.37 -12.19
N LEU A 9 -3.26 5.69 -11.04
CA LEU A 9 -1.80 5.76 -10.89
C LEU A 9 -1.14 4.40 -11.18
N CYS A 10 -1.73 3.30 -10.74
CA CYS A 10 -1.22 1.96 -11.04
C CYS A 10 -1.27 1.66 -12.53
N VAL A 11 -2.37 1.98 -13.22
CA VAL A 11 -2.50 1.77 -14.67
C VAL A 11 -1.47 2.60 -15.44
N ILE A 12 -1.31 3.88 -15.09
CA ILE A 12 -0.29 4.74 -15.69
C ILE A 12 1.11 4.17 -15.43
N GLY A 13 1.40 3.77 -14.19
CA GLY A 13 2.68 3.17 -13.81
C GLY A 13 3.00 1.91 -14.61
N LEU A 14 2.03 1.00 -14.77
CA LEU A 14 2.16 -0.21 -15.59
C LEU A 14 2.41 0.13 -17.06
N GLY A 15 1.66 1.09 -17.62
CA GLY A 15 1.85 1.56 -19.00
C GLY A 15 3.22 2.21 -19.26
N LEU A 16 3.84 2.76 -18.21
CA LEU A 16 5.17 3.37 -18.28
C LEU A 16 6.34 2.37 -18.16
N ILE A 17 6.09 1.11 -17.74
CA ILE A 17 7.14 0.10 -17.55
C ILE A 17 8.07 -0.03 -18.77
N PRO A 18 7.59 -0.16 -20.02
CA PRO A 18 8.46 -0.32 -21.19
C PRO A 18 9.41 0.86 -21.43
N PHE A 19 9.05 2.05 -20.93
CA PHE A 19 9.83 3.27 -21.11
C PHE A 19 10.83 3.45 -19.97
N LEU A 20 10.47 3.01 -18.75
CA LEU A 20 11.24 3.18 -17.53
C LEU A 20 12.24 2.04 -17.30
N ASP A 21 11.84 0.77 -17.43
CA ASP A 21 12.72 -0.39 -17.27
C ASP A 21 13.33 -0.80 -18.61
N ARG A 22 14.57 -0.37 -18.84
CA ARG A 22 15.39 -0.73 -20.02
C ARG A 22 16.53 -1.68 -19.66
N GLU A 23 16.53 -2.23 -18.45
CA GLU A 23 17.60 -3.06 -17.93
C GLU A 23 17.51 -4.47 -18.53
N LYS A 24 18.62 -5.05 -18.97
CA LYS A 24 18.64 -6.43 -19.54
C LYS A 24 19.09 -7.49 -18.54
N GLU A 25 19.75 -7.09 -17.45
CA GLU A 25 20.33 -8.00 -16.47
C GLU A 25 19.29 -8.57 -15.51
N GLY A 26 19.22 -9.89 -15.38
CA GLY A 26 18.23 -10.57 -14.52
C GLY A 26 16.81 -10.62 -15.10
N THR A 27 16.65 -10.31 -16.40
CA THR A 27 15.38 -10.51 -17.11
C THR A 27 15.07 -12.00 -17.21
N GLY A 28 13.84 -12.41 -16.88
CA GLY A 28 13.41 -13.81 -16.87
C GLY A 28 13.76 -14.56 -15.58
N GLU A 29 14.46 -13.92 -14.63
CA GLU A 29 14.74 -14.49 -13.32
C GLU A 29 13.78 -13.95 -12.27
N TRP A 30 13.24 -14.83 -11.43
CA TRP A 30 12.42 -14.43 -10.29
C TRP A 30 13.24 -13.60 -9.31
N PHE A 31 12.78 -12.37 -9.07
CA PHE A 31 13.50 -11.39 -8.25
C PHE A 31 14.89 -11.09 -8.80
N GLY A 32 15.05 -11.12 -10.12
CA GLY A 32 16.27 -10.73 -10.81
C GLY A 32 16.53 -9.23 -10.74
N GLY A 33 17.81 -8.86 -10.89
CA GLY A 33 18.27 -7.48 -10.84
C GLY A 33 18.80 -7.03 -9.47
N PRO A 34 19.23 -5.77 -9.37
CA PRO A 34 19.91 -5.24 -8.19
C PRO A 34 19.11 -5.37 -6.88
N GLY A 35 19.76 -5.92 -5.84
CA GLY A 35 19.15 -6.18 -4.53
C GLY A 35 18.40 -7.52 -4.41
N GLY A 36 17.89 -8.04 -5.53
CA GLY A 36 17.31 -9.37 -5.70
C GLY A 36 16.39 -9.85 -4.57
N ARG A 37 16.53 -11.11 -4.16
CA ARG A 37 15.72 -11.73 -3.09
C ARG A 37 15.79 -10.99 -1.75
N LYS A 38 16.93 -10.36 -1.42
CA LYS A 38 17.10 -9.62 -0.17
C LYS A 38 16.22 -8.36 -0.16
N LEU A 39 16.16 -7.64 -1.28
CA LEU A 39 15.26 -6.49 -1.44
C LEU A 39 13.80 -6.91 -1.26
N VAL A 40 13.38 -8.01 -1.89
CA VAL A 40 12.01 -8.50 -1.78
C VAL A 40 11.66 -8.87 -0.35
N LYS A 41 12.53 -9.59 0.37
CA LYS A 41 12.33 -9.91 1.80
C LYS A 41 12.11 -8.64 2.65
N TRP A 42 12.94 -7.61 2.46
CA TRP A 42 12.76 -6.34 3.16
C TRP A 42 11.48 -5.61 2.73
N SER A 43 11.12 -5.68 1.46
CA SER A 43 9.90 -5.09 0.93
C SER A 43 8.64 -5.75 1.48
N VAL A 44 8.68 -7.06 1.75
CA VAL A 44 7.62 -7.78 2.47
C VAL A 44 7.47 -7.25 3.89
N VAL A 45 8.59 -7.11 4.62
CA VAL A 45 8.58 -6.56 5.98
C VAL A 45 8.01 -5.14 5.99
N VAL A 46 8.51 -4.26 5.12
CA VAL A 46 8.03 -2.88 4.99
C VAL A 46 6.56 -2.85 4.59
N GLY A 47 6.17 -3.68 3.63
CA GLY A 47 4.80 -3.81 3.13
C GLY A 47 3.82 -4.11 4.26
N PHE A 48 4.03 -5.24 4.96
CA PHE A 48 3.19 -5.66 6.07
C PHE A 48 3.25 -4.69 7.25
N ALA A 49 4.44 -4.26 7.68
CA ALA A 49 4.58 -3.37 8.82
C ALA A 49 3.85 -2.04 8.58
N ALA A 50 4.03 -1.42 7.41
CA ALA A 50 3.37 -0.15 7.11
C ALA A 50 1.84 -0.31 7.05
N SER A 51 1.32 -1.34 6.36
CA SER A 51 -0.13 -1.53 6.28
C SER A 51 -0.76 -1.83 7.64
N ILE A 52 -0.12 -2.69 8.44
CA ILE A 52 -0.63 -3.04 9.77
C ILE A 52 -0.57 -1.84 10.71
N LEU A 53 0.55 -1.11 10.74
CA LEU A 53 0.72 0.03 11.64
C LEU A 53 -0.20 1.20 11.28
N VAL A 54 -0.35 1.51 9.99
CA VAL A 54 -1.24 2.59 9.55
C VAL A 54 -2.69 2.26 9.87
N GLU A 55 -3.15 1.04 9.58
CA GLU A 55 -4.51 0.62 9.90
C GLU A 55 -4.73 0.52 11.41
N ALA A 56 -3.81 -0.08 12.16
CA ALA A 56 -3.92 -0.17 13.62
C ALA A 56 -4.00 1.22 14.27
N PHE A 57 -3.24 2.18 13.76
CA PHE A 57 -3.32 3.57 14.20
C PHE A 57 -4.68 4.18 13.87
N ALA A 58 -5.14 4.08 12.61
CA ALA A 58 -6.42 4.64 12.19
C ALA A 58 -7.62 4.02 12.93
N ILE A 59 -7.56 2.72 13.23
CA ILE A 59 -8.58 2.01 14.00
C ILE A 59 -8.58 2.46 15.46
N LYS A 60 -7.40 2.55 16.08
CA LYS A 60 -7.29 2.85 17.52
C LYS A 60 -7.57 4.31 17.86
N PHE A 61 -7.13 5.22 17.00
CA PHE A 61 -7.16 6.66 17.28
C PHE A 61 -8.20 7.41 16.45
N GLY A 62 -8.90 6.73 15.54
CA GLY A 62 -9.72 7.39 14.52
C GLY A 62 -8.86 8.09 13.46
N TRP A 63 -9.50 8.91 12.64
CA TRP A 63 -8.85 9.68 11.60
C TRP A 63 -9.34 11.14 11.58
N LEU A 64 -9.13 11.83 10.46
CA LEU A 64 -9.41 13.26 10.32
C LEU A 64 -10.85 13.67 10.64
N ARG A 65 -11.84 12.82 10.35
CA ARG A 65 -13.26 13.14 10.62
C ARG A 65 -13.52 13.19 12.11
N GLU A 66 -12.98 12.23 12.84
CA GLU A 66 -13.15 12.07 14.28
C GLU A 66 -12.38 13.15 15.04
N TRP A 67 -11.19 13.53 14.56
CA TRP A 67 -10.39 14.60 15.16
C TRP A 67 -10.94 15.99 14.85
N PHE A 68 -11.49 16.19 13.65
CA PHE A 68 -11.98 17.47 13.16
C PHE A 68 -13.36 17.32 12.50
N PRO A 69 -14.45 17.38 13.29
CA PRO A 69 -15.81 17.10 12.78
C PRO A 69 -16.25 17.97 11.60
N ASN A 70 -15.75 19.20 11.52
CA ASN A 70 -16.10 20.19 10.49
C ASN A 70 -15.10 20.23 9.32
N ILE A 71 -14.17 19.28 9.21
CA ILE A 71 -13.16 19.29 8.15
C ILE A 71 -13.81 19.08 6.77
N PRO A 72 -13.38 19.82 5.72
CA PRO A 72 -13.92 19.61 4.39
C PRO A 72 -13.63 18.20 3.86
N GLN A 73 -14.63 17.58 3.21
CA GLN A 73 -14.54 16.23 2.65
C GLN A 73 -13.35 16.02 1.70
N LEU A 74 -12.91 17.10 1.04
CA LEU A 74 -11.75 17.08 0.14
C LEU A 74 -10.47 16.65 0.87
N PHE A 75 -10.22 17.17 2.08
CA PHE A 75 -9.04 16.82 2.87
C PHE A 75 -9.06 15.38 3.33
N ILE A 76 -10.22 14.88 3.79
CA ILE A 76 -10.39 13.46 4.14
C ILE A 76 -10.09 12.58 2.92
N THR A 77 -10.52 13.02 1.73
CA THR A 77 -10.32 12.25 0.50
C THR A 77 -8.85 12.21 0.09
N PHE A 78 -8.12 13.32 0.17
CA PHE A 78 -6.70 13.38 -0.21
C PHE A 78 -5.75 12.86 0.88
N ILE A 79 -6.15 12.93 2.15
CA ILE A 79 -5.36 12.52 3.30
C ILE A 79 -6.17 11.47 4.06
N ASN A 80 -6.11 10.25 3.55
CA ASN A 80 -6.68 9.05 4.18
C ASN A 80 -5.58 7.99 4.44
N PRO A 81 -5.85 6.97 5.28
CA PRO A 81 -4.90 5.91 5.56
C PRO A 81 -4.32 5.25 4.30
N GLY A 82 -5.14 5.04 3.26
CA GLY A 82 -4.70 4.49 1.98
C GLY A 82 -3.72 5.38 1.20
N THR A 83 -3.93 6.70 1.20
CA THR A 83 -2.99 7.66 0.58
C THR A 83 -1.68 7.76 1.35
N VAL A 84 -1.73 7.68 2.69
CA VAL A 84 -0.52 7.62 3.54
C VAL A 84 0.26 6.34 3.24
N LEU A 85 -0.42 5.21 3.17
CA LEU A 85 0.20 3.93 2.82
C LEU A 85 0.84 3.97 1.43
N THR A 86 0.13 4.53 0.44
CA THR A 86 0.64 4.72 -0.92
C THR A 86 1.89 5.59 -0.93
N ALA A 87 1.92 6.68 -0.15
CA ALA A 87 3.08 7.55 -0.03
C ALA A 87 4.28 6.83 0.60
N ILE A 88 4.07 6.01 1.63
CA ILE A 88 5.13 5.20 2.26
C ILE A 88 5.73 4.22 1.24
N TYR A 89 4.88 3.51 0.49
CA TYR A 89 5.34 2.55 -0.52
C TYR A 89 6.07 3.23 -1.69
N ALA A 90 5.58 4.38 -2.14
CA ALA A 90 6.25 5.19 -3.16
C ALA A 90 7.61 5.68 -2.67
N ALA A 91 7.70 6.20 -1.43
CA ALA A 91 8.95 6.66 -0.84
C ALA A 91 9.97 5.51 -0.72
N TYR A 92 9.54 4.33 -0.27
CA TYR A 92 10.40 3.15 -0.18
C TYR A 92 10.86 2.66 -1.56
N SER A 93 9.98 2.69 -2.57
CA SER A 93 10.35 2.38 -3.95
C SER A 93 11.39 3.36 -4.51
N ILE A 94 11.20 4.67 -4.31
CA ILE A 94 12.16 5.71 -4.72
C ILE A 94 13.50 5.50 -4.01
N TRP A 95 13.48 5.18 -2.71
CA TRP A 95 14.68 4.82 -1.97
C TRP A 95 15.38 3.59 -2.59
N ALA A 96 14.64 2.54 -2.97
CA ALA A 96 15.21 1.37 -3.63
C ALA A 96 15.83 1.72 -4.99
N VAL A 97 15.15 2.55 -5.81
CA VAL A 97 15.72 3.05 -7.07
C VAL A 97 17.06 3.73 -6.82
N ARG A 98 17.13 4.66 -5.85
CA ARG A 98 18.36 5.39 -5.53
C ARG A 98 19.44 4.50 -4.95
N ARG A 99 19.08 3.56 -4.08
CA ARG A 99 20.02 2.68 -3.37
C ARG A 99 20.68 1.67 -4.30
N TYR A 100 19.94 1.17 -5.28
CA TYR A 100 20.41 0.14 -6.20
C TYR A 100 20.68 0.66 -7.61
N ASN A 101 20.46 1.96 -7.84
CA ASN A 101 20.55 2.61 -9.14
C ASN A 101 19.79 1.84 -10.24
N SER A 102 18.61 1.33 -9.92
CA SER A 102 17.83 0.43 -10.77
C SER A 102 16.33 0.70 -10.66
N THR A 103 15.71 0.90 -11.82
CA THR A 103 14.26 1.06 -11.95
C THR A 103 13.53 -0.23 -11.63
N ARG A 104 14.12 -1.38 -12.01
CA ARG A 104 13.62 -2.72 -11.67
C ARG A 104 13.59 -2.95 -10.17
N ALA A 105 14.64 -2.58 -9.45
CA ALA A 105 14.67 -2.66 -7.99
C ALA A 105 13.53 -1.84 -7.36
N GLY A 106 13.31 -0.63 -7.84
CA GLY A 106 12.17 0.22 -7.45
C GLY A 106 10.81 -0.44 -7.70
N ALA A 107 10.62 -1.02 -8.88
CA ALA A 107 9.39 -1.69 -9.26
C ALA A 107 9.13 -2.95 -8.43
N LEU A 108 10.15 -3.79 -8.20
CA LEU A 108 10.07 -4.97 -7.34
C LEU A 108 9.68 -4.59 -5.91
N ALA A 109 10.30 -3.54 -5.36
CA ALA A 109 9.98 -3.03 -4.02
C ALA A 109 8.52 -2.55 -3.95
N LEU A 110 8.12 -1.70 -4.90
CA LEU A 110 6.77 -1.13 -4.95
C LEU A 110 5.70 -2.21 -5.07
N PHE A 111 5.86 -3.12 -6.04
CA PHE A 111 4.93 -4.21 -6.28
C PHE A 111 4.79 -5.12 -5.05
N THR A 112 5.92 -5.50 -4.44
CA THR A 112 5.90 -6.35 -3.25
C THR A 112 5.16 -5.68 -2.09
N CYS A 113 5.42 -4.39 -1.84
CA CYS A 113 4.71 -3.65 -0.80
C CYS A 113 3.21 -3.54 -1.09
N PHE A 114 2.82 -3.23 -2.33
CA PHE A 114 1.42 -3.19 -2.76
C PHE A 114 0.71 -4.52 -2.57
N LEU A 115 1.37 -5.64 -2.89
CA LEU A 115 0.80 -6.97 -2.69
C LEU A 115 0.57 -7.27 -1.21
N CYS A 116 1.54 -6.94 -0.33
CA CYS A 116 1.36 -7.07 1.12
C CYS A 116 0.21 -6.21 1.64
N GLY A 117 0.16 -4.94 1.23
CA GLY A 117 -0.92 -4.02 1.59
C GLY A 117 -2.28 -4.51 1.11
N PHE A 118 -2.36 -5.01 -0.13
CA PHE A 118 -3.58 -5.61 -0.68
C PHE A 118 -4.07 -6.78 0.16
N ILE A 119 -3.18 -7.70 0.58
CA ILE A 119 -3.54 -8.82 1.45
C ILE A 119 -4.09 -8.30 2.78
N VAL A 120 -3.37 -7.38 3.45
CA VAL A 120 -3.79 -6.85 4.76
C VAL A 120 -5.12 -6.11 4.67
N LEU A 121 -5.28 -5.21 3.70
CA LEU A 121 -6.51 -4.45 3.53
C LEU A 121 -7.68 -5.35 3.13
N THR A 122 -7.44 -6.40 2.35
CA THR A 122 -8.48 -7.39 2.03
C THR A 122 -8.91 -8.15 3.28
N VAL A 123 -7.97 -8.62 4.09
CA VAL A 123 -8.26 -9.32 5.35
C VAL A 123 -9.01 -8.40 6.32
N ILE A 124 -8.56 -7.15 6.50
CA ILE A 124 -9.23 -6.16 7.34
C ILE A 124 -10.63 -5.86 6.85
N GLY A 125 -10.79 -5.56 5.56
CA GLY A 125 -12.09 -5.25 4.97
C GLY A 125 -13.07 -6.42 5.00
N THR A 126 -12.58 -7.66 4.92
CA THR A 126 -13.44 -8.85 4.84
C THR A 126 -13.82 -9.41 6.21
N TYR A 127 -12.88 -9.45 7.16
CA TYR A 127 -13.08 -10.15 8.44
C TYR A 127 -13.19 -9.22 9.64
N PHE A 128 -12.59 -8.04 9.59
CA PHE A 128 -12.47 -7.16 10.75
C PHE A 128 -13.31 -5.88 10.65
N ARG A 129 -13.81 -5.51 9.46
CA ARG A 129 -14.74 -4.38 9.26
C ARG A 129 -16.17 -4.89 9.17
N GLY A 130 -17.01 -4.47 10.12
CA GLY A 130 -18.42 -4.86 10.24
C GLY A 130 -19.40 -3.75 9.83
N PRO A 131 -20.63 -3.74 10.39
CA PRO A 131 -21.63 -2.72 10.12
C PRO A 131 -21.08 -1.30 10.30
N ASN A 132 -21.50 -0.36 9.45
CA ASN A 132 -21.03 1.03 9.43
C ASN A 132 -19.51 1.21 9.30
N TRP A 133 -18.78 0.19 8.83
CA TRP A 133 -17.31 0.16 8.79
C TRP A 133 -16.64 0.15 10.16
N ASP A 134 -17.34 -0.20 11.23
CA ASP A 134 -16.74 -0.35 12.57
C ASP A 134 -15.80 -1.56 12.62
N PHE A 135 -14.82 -1.52 13.52
CA PHE A 135 -13.85 -2.59 13.71
C PHE A 135 -14.34 -3.63 14.73
N PHE A 136 -14.23 -4.90 14.39
CA PHE A 136 -14.55 -6.05 15.24
C PHE A 136 -13.42 -7.08 15.16
N TRP A 137 -13.22 -7.85 16.22
CA TRP A 137 -12.19 -8.90 16.25
C TRP A 137 -12.65 -10.20 15.57
N SER A 138 -13.96 -10.45 15.51
CA SER A 138 -14.54 -11.62 14.84
C SER A 138 -15.82 -11.24 14.08
N PRO A 139 -16.08 -11.85 12.91
CA PRO A 139 -17.37 -11.71 12.22
C PRO A 139 -18.59 -12.12 13.06
N SER A 140 -18.40 -12.99 14.07
CA SER A 140 -19.46 -13.37 15.01
C SER A 140 -19.96 -12.19 15.85
N ASP A 141 -19.14 -11.16 16.02
CA ASP A 141 -19.42 -10.03 16.92
C ASP A 141 -20.26 -8.95 16.22
N TRP A 142 -20.53 -9.10 14.92
CA TRP A 142 -21.26 -8.12 14.11
C TRP A 142 -22.73 -7.94 14.54
N GLY A 143 -23.23 -8.78 15.44
CA GLY A 143 -24.63 -8.84 15.81
C GLY A 143 -25.43 -9.40 14.65
N GLY A 144 -25.97 -10.61 14.81
CA GLY A 144 -26.82 -11.20 13.78
C GLY A 144 -27.96 -10.25 13.41
N HIS A 145 -28.13 -10.02 12.11
CA HIS A 145 -29.42 -9.66 11.54
C HIS A 145 -30.17 -10.95 11.21
#